data_AF-A0A0C2X1J2-F1
#
_entry.id   AF-A0A0C2X1J2-F1
#
_cell.length_a   1.000
_cell.length_b   1.000
_cell.length_c   1.000
_cell.angle_alpha   90.00
_cell.angle_beta   90.00
_cell.angle_gamma   90.00
#
_symmetry.space_group_name_H-M   'P 1'
#
loop_
_entity.id
_entity.type
_entity.pdbx_description
1 polymer ?
#
loop_
_entity_poly.entity_id
_entity_poly.type
_entity_poly.pdbx_seq_one_letter_code
_entity_poly.pdbx_strand_id
1 'polypeptide(L)'
;MVWRPTRIILNFMVVIFAIILIGLTSSRIHFTHQQPIGFFEPITADILATSIIAFLWSLAVLLLLAGRVGGSLASFFIENIMYFLIWVLYLVANAIYSHKFAHIGHCRRFAEQCRVITAILAFAWINWAIYTFLIVISLAHMATAGAGVFDPMYSEKGEIAPETRERPVAA
;
A
#
# COMPACT_ATOMS: atom_id res chain seq x y z
N MET A 1 20.64 8.88 0.07
CA MET A 1 20.30 8.63 1.49
C MET A 1 18.82 8.88 1.84
N VAL A 2 18.08 9.78 1.16
CA VAL A 2 16.67 10.15 1.46
C VAL A 2 15.61 9.07 1.13
N TRP A 3 15.92 8.10 0.27
CA TRP A 3 14.93 7.13 -0.24
C TRP A 3 14.43 6.11 0.80
N ARG A 4 15.29 5.71 1.76
CA ARG A 4 14.93 4.74 2.82
C ARG A 4 13.92 5.28 3.83
N PRO A 5 14.12 6.46 4.46
CA PRO A 5 13.17 6.96 5.46
C PRO A 5 11.79 7.25 4.84
N THR A 6 11.75 7.75 3.61
CA THR A 6 10.49 8.05 2.91
C THR A 6 9.63 6.80 2.74
N ARG A 7 10.22 5.67 2.33
CA ARG A 7 9.50 4.39 2.17
C ARG A 7 8.99 3.83 3.49
N ILE A 8 9.76 3.97 4.58
CA ILE A 8 9.34 3.53 5.92
C ILE A 8 8.12 4.34 6.36
N ILE A 9 8.18 5.66 6.22
CA ILE A 9 7.08 6.56 6.61
C ILE A 9 5.82 6.25 5.82
N LEU A 10 5.93 6.10 4.49
CA LEU A 10 4.78 5.80 3.62
C LEU A 10 4.15 4.45 3.96
N ASN A 11 4.94 3.37 4.09
CA ASN A 11 4.41 2.05 4.47
C ASN A 11 3.79 2.08 5.87
N PHE A 12 4.35 2.83 6.82
CA PHE A 12 3.78 2.99 8.15
C PHE A 12 2.43 3.72 8.12
N MET A 13 2.29 4.78 7.31
CA MET A 13 1.02 5.46 7.08
C MET A 13 -0.03 4.51 6.49
N VAL A 14 0.33 3.70 5.49
CA VAL A 14 -0.55 2.68 4.91
C VAL A 14 -1.04 1.71 5.97
N VAL A 15 -0.16 1.22 6.84
CA VAL A 15 -0.53 0.31 7.93
C VAL A 15 -1.58 0.95 8.85
N ILE A 16 -1.38 2.20 9.28
CA ILE A 16 -2.33 2.91 10.13
C ILE A 16 -3.69 3.06 9.43
N PHE A 17 -3.70 3.54 8.18
CA PHE A 17 -4.95 3.73 7.45
C PHE A 17 -5.66 2.41 7.12
N ALA A 18 -4.92 1.32 6.87
CA ALA A 18 -5.49 -0.01 6.67
C ALA A 18 -6.16 -0.53 7.95
N ILE A 19 -5.55 -0.35 9.13
CA ILE A 19 -6.18 -0.71 10.41
C ILE A 19 -7.48 0.07 10.63
N ILE A 20 -7.47 1.38 10.35
CA ILE A 20 -8.67 2.23 10.44
C ILE A 20 -9.77 1.71 9.51
N LEU A 21 -9.44 1.39 8.26
CA LEU A 21 -10.38 0.83 7.29
C LEU A 21 -10.96 -0.52 7.74
N ILE A 22 -10.13 -1.42 8.28
CA ILE A 22 -10.59 -2.71 8.83
C ILE A 22 -11.57 -2.46 9.98
N GLY A 23 -11.28 -1.52 10.88
CA GLY A 23 -12.18 -1.16 11.98
C GLY A 23 -13.53 -0.59 11.50
N LEU A 24 -13.51 0.37 10.59
CA LEU A 24 -14.73 1.00 10.06
C LEU A 24 -15.59 0.01 9.24
N THR A 25 -14.96 -0.82 8.40
CA THR A 25 -15.68 -1.82 7.59
C THR A 25 -16.25 -2.95 8.45
N SER A 26 -15.52 -3.40 9.48
CA SER A 26 -16.03 -4.39 10.45
C SER A 26 -17.26 -3.87 11.21
N SER A 27 -17.21 -2.61 11.69
CA SER A 27 -18.35 -1.98 12.36
C SER A 27 -19.58 -1.95 11.46
N ARG A 28 -19.42 -1.58 10.17
CA ARG A 28 -20.51 -1.56 9.19
C ARG A 28 -21.11 -2.95 8.95
N ILE A 29 -20.27 -3.99 8.82
CA ILE A 29 -20.74 -5.37 8.63
C ILE A 29 -21.57 -5.82 9.83
N HIS A 30 -21.14 -5.49 11.05
CA HIS A 30 -21.88 -5.84 12.27
C HIS A 30 -23.28 -5.22 12.30
N PHE A 31 -23.41 -3.94 11.93
CA PHE A 31 -24.72 -3.28 11.82
C PHE A 31 -25.60 -3.89 10.72
N THR A 32 -24.99 -4.30 9.61
CA THR A 32 -25.74 -4.88 8.48
C THR A 32 -26.29 -6.27 8.82
N HIS A 33 -25.55 -7.06 9.60
CA HIS A 33 -25.97 -8.41 10.02
C HIS A 33 -27.10 -8.42 11.06
N GLN A 34 -27.27 -7.33 11.82
CA GLN A 34 -28.34 -7.20 12.81
C GLN A 34 -29.69 -6.78 12.21
N GLN A 35 -29.74 -6.43 10.91
CA GLN A 35 -30.99 -6.08 10.26
C GLN A 35 -31.76 -7.33 9.80
N PRO A 36 -33.09 -7.40 10.03
CA PRO A 36 -33.91 -8.59 9.75
C PRO A 36 -34.03 -8.94 8.25
N ILE A 37 -33.53 -8.08 7.37
CA ILE A 37 -33.51 -8.28 5.91
C ILE A 37 -32.13 -8.69 5.36
N GLY A 38 -31.11 -8.88 6.20
CA GLY A 38 -29.93 -9.73 5.92
C GLY A 38 -29.15 -9.49 4.62
N PHE A 39 -29.25 -8.32 3.98
CA PHE A 39 -28.53 -8.07 2.74
C PHE A 39 -27.05 -7.78 3.02
N PHE A 40 -26.22 -8.80 2.91
CA PHE A 40 -24.77 -8.65 2.91
C PHE A 40 -24.34 -7.80 1.71
N GLU A 41 -23.65 -6.69 1.96
CA GLU A 41 -23.14 -5.84 0.88
C GLU A 41 -21.74 -6.29 0.44
N PRO A 42 -21.61 -6.96 -0.74
CA PRO A 42 -20.34 -7.56 -1.15
C PRO A 42 -19.23 -6.53 -1.34
N ILE A 43 -19.58 -5.28 -1.66
CA ILE A 43 -18.59 -4.22 -1.89
C ILE A 43 -17.85 -3.80 -0.61
N THR A 44 -18.49 -3.88 0.55
CA THR A 44 -17.81 -3.57 1.83
C THR A 44 -16.83 -4.67 2.18
N ALA A 45 -17.17 -5.93 1.86
CA ALA A 45 -16.28 -7.06 2.04
C ALA A 45 -15.03 -6.98 1.15
N ASP A 46 -15.17 -6.43 -0.06
CA ASP A 46 -14.05 -6.26 -1.00
C ASP A 46 -13.03 -5.21 -0.50
N ILE A 47 -13.50 -4.07 0.02
CA ILE A 47 -12.63 -3.06 0.66
C ILE A 47 -11.95 -3.65 1.90
N LEU A 48 -12.66 -4.45 2.69
CA LEU A 48 -12.09 -5.13 3.86
C LEU A 48 -10.99 -6.11 3.45
N ALA A 49 -11.24 -6.97 2.47
CA ALA A 49 -10.26 -7.93 1.96
C ALA A 49 -9.01 -7.22 1.42
N THR A 50 -9.21 -6.17 0.63
CA THR A 50 -8.12 -5.33 0.10
C THR A 50 -7.32 -4.66 1.22
N SER A 51 -7.98 -4.19 2.28
CA SER A 51 -7.31 -3.59 3.45
C SER A 51 -6.49 -4.59 4.25
N ILE A 52 -6.96 -5.84 4.38
CA ILE A 52 -6.20 -6.92 5.04
C ILE A 52 -4.95 -7.27 4.24
N ILE A 53 -5.07 -7.43 2.92
CA ILE A 53 -3.92 -7.71 2.04
C ILE A 53 -2.91 -6.56 2.11
N ALA A 54 -3.39 -5.31 2.04
CA ALA A 54 -2.57 -4.11 2.15
C ALA A 54 -1.82 -4.04 3.49
N PHE A 55 -2.50 -4.36 4.60
CA PHE A 55 -1.90 -4.41 5.92
C PHE A 55 -0.81 -5.48 6.02
N LEU A 56 -1.11 -6.73 5.63
CA LEU A 56 -0.16 -7.84 5.69
C LEU A 56 1.07 -7.58 4.82
N TRP A 57 0.86 -7.08 3.60
CA TRP A 57 1.96 -6.76 2.69
C TRP A 57 2.84 -5.63 3.23
N SER A 58 2.23 -4.53 3.68
CA SER A 58 2.99 -3.38 4.20
C SER A 58 3.73 -3.73 5.48
N LEU A 59 3.14 -4.57 6.34
CA LEU A 59 3.80 -5.09 7.52
C LEU A 59 4.97 -6.01 7.16
N ALA A 60 4.80 -6.91 6.19
CA ALA A 60 5.87 -7.77 5.70
C ALA A 60 7.04 -6.94 5.15
N VAL A 61 6.76 -5.90 4.35
CA VAL A 61 7.78 -4.97 3.84
C VAL A 61 8.49 -4.27 5.01
N LEU A 62 7.76 -3.69 5.97
CA LEU A 62 8.36 -3.05 7.14
C LEU A 62 9.28 -3.99 7.94
N LEU A 63 8.88 -5.24 8.13
CA LEU A 63 9.71 -6.25 8.81
C LEU A 63 10.96 -6.60 8.01
N LEU A 64 10.87 -6.70 6.68
CA LEU A 64 12.03 -6.89 5.80
C LEU A 64 13.00 -5.70 5.87
N LEU A 65 12.48 -4.47 5.91
CA LEU A 65 13.31 -3.27 6.10
C LEU A 65 13.98 -3.24 7.47
N ALA A 66 13.27 -3.65 8.52
CA ALA A 66 13.78 -3.67 9.90
C ALA A 66 14.82 -4.77 10.14
N GLY A 67 14.61 -5.96 9.57
CA GLY A 67 15.47 -7.12 9.77
C GLY A 67 16.82 -7.05 9.07
N ARG A 68 17.08 -6.06 8.19
CA ARG A 68 18.25 -6.02 7.28
C ARG A 68 18.49 -7.34 6.53
N VAL A 69 17.47 -8.20 6.38
CA VAL A 69 17.62 -9.49 5.73
C VAL A 69 17.59 -9.27 4.23
N GLY A 70 18.76 -9.24 3.60
CA GLY A 70 18.96 -9.16 2.15
C GLY A 70 18.55 -10.45 1.43
N GLY A 71 17.34 -10.96 1.68
CA GLY A 71 16.82 -12.18 1.08
C GLY A 71 16.29 -11.96 -0.34
N SER A 72 16.52 -12.95 -1.21
CA SER A 72 16.08 -13.01 -2.63
C SER A 72 14.58 -12.74 -2.86
N LEU A 73 13.73 -12.96 -1.85
CA LEU A 73 12.29 -12.63 -1.86
C LEU A 73 12.00 -11.12 -1.93
N ALA A 74 12.96 -10.26 -1.62
CA ALA A 74 12.88 -8.80 -1.80
C ALA A 74 13.40 -8.35 -3.17
N SER A 75 13.13 -9.15 -4.21
CA SER A 75 13.39 -8.72 -5.59
C SER A 75 12.53 -7.50 -5.88
N PHE A 76 13.15 -6.42 -6.36
CA PHE A 76 12.49 -5.14 -6.66
C PHE A 76 11.22 -5.34 -7.50
N PHE A 77 11.25 -6.28 -8.45
CA PHE A 77 10.10 -6.61 -9.30
C PHE A 77 8.90 -7.14 -8.54
N ILE A 78 9.11 -8.09 -7.63
CA ILE A 78 8.02 -8.68 -6.85
C ILE A 78 7.38 -7.61 -5.97
N GLU A 79 8.20 -6.74 -5.38
CA GLU A 79 7.71 -5.66 -4.53
C GLU A 79 6.83 -4.67 -5.31
N ASN A 80 7.29 -4.24 -6.49
CA ASN A 80 6.53 -3.32 -7.34
C ASN A 80 5.27 -3.95 -7.92
N ILE A 81 5.31 -5.23 -8.31
CA ILE A 81 4.14 -5.95 -8.79
C ILE A 81 3.08 -6.03 -7.69
N MET A 82 3.47 -6.35 -6.45
CA MET A 82 2.51 -6.40 -5.34
C MET A 82 1.92 -5.02 -5.01
N TYR A 83 2.73 -3.97 -5.02
CA TYR A 83 2.20 -2.60 -4.88
C TYR A 83 1.24 -2.23 -6.01
N PHE A 84 1.55 -2.61 -7.25
CA PHE A 84 0.68 -2.37 -8.40
C PHE A 84 -0.64 -3.15 -8.29
N LEU A 85 -0.60 -4.42 -7.86
CA LEU A 85 -1.80 -5.23 -7.64
C LEU A 85 -2.70 -4.62 -6.56
N ILE A 86 -2.13 -4.23 -5.41
CA ILE A 86 -2.89 -3.58 -4.34
C ILE A 86 -3.47 -2.23 -4.80
N TRP A 87 -2.70 -1.48 -5.59
CA TRP A 87 -3.15 -0.23 -6.20
C TRP A 87 -4.38 -0.42 -7.10
N VAL A 88 -4.38 -1.46 -7.96
CA VAL A 88 -5.53 -1.81 -8.80
C VAL A 88 -6.72 -2.23 -7.96
N LEU A 89 -6.51 -3.07 -6.93
CA LEU A 89 -7.60 -3.51 -6.03
C LEU A 89 -8.28 -2.31 -5.37
N TYR A 90 -7.51 -1.36 -4.83
CA TYR A 90 -8.07 -0.13 -4.28
C TYR A 90 -8.81 0.71 -5.33
N LEU A 91 -8.27 0.83 -6.55
CA LEU A 91 -8.90 1.62 -7.61
C LEU A 91 -10.28 1.06 -7.98
N VAL A 92 -10.38 -0.26 -8.19
CA VAL A 92 -11.63 -0.94 -8.54
C VAL A 92 -12.64 -0.84 -7.40
N ALA A 93 -12.21 -1.14 -6.17
CA ALA A 93 -13.07 -1.07 -5.00
C ALA A 93 -13.61 0.36 -4.80
N ASN A 94 -12.75 1.37 -4.89
CA ASN A 94 -13.12 2.79 -4.76
C ASN A 94 -14.07 3.23 -5.87
N ALA A 95 -13.82 2.86 -7.13
CA ALA A 95 -14.67 3.25 -8.25
C ALA A 95 -16.10 2.70 -8.10
N ILE A 96 -16.24 1.42 -7.76
CA ILE A 96 -17.55 0.79 -7.56
C ILE A 96 -18.24 1.38 -6.32
N TYR A 97 -17.51 1.59 -5.23
CA TYR A 97 -18.04 2.18 -4.00
C TYR A 97 -18.54 3.62 -4.24
N SER A 98 -17.70 4.47 -4.86
CA SER A 98 -18.07 5.83 -5.24
C SER A 98 -19.31 5.87 -6.12
N HIS A 99 -19.43 4.97 -7.11
CA HIS A 99 -20.61 4.92 -7.98
C HIS A 99 -21.89 4.51 -7.23
N LYS A 100 -21.82 3.48 -6.38
CA LYS A 100 -22.97 3.02 -5.59
C LYS A 100 -23.49 4.08 -4.61
N PHE A 101 -22.58 4.83 -4.01
CA PHE A 101 -22.92 5.83 -3.00
C PHE A 101 -22.95 7.27 -3.54
N ALA A 102 -22.85 7.49 -4.86
CA ALA A 102 -22.92 8.81 -5.49
C ALA A 102 -24.29 9.49 -5.34
N HIS A 103 -25.37 8.72 -5.41
CA HIS A 103 -26.75 9.23 -5.39
C HIS A 103 -27.37 9.14 -3.98
N ILE A 104 -26.79 9.84 -3.02
CA ILE A 104 -27.17 9.80 -1.58
C ILE A 104 -28.41 10.63 -1.22
N GLY A 105 -29.43 10.64 -2.08
CA GLY A 105 -30.78 11.11 -1.72
C GLY A 105 -31.38 10.35 -0.51
N HIS A 106 -30.83 9.17 -0.20
CA HIS A 106 -31.22 8.32 0.94
C HIS A 106 -30.55 8.68 2.28
N CYS A 107 -29.56 9.60 2.32
CA CYS A 107 -28.85 9.96 3.57
C CYS A 107 -29.69 10.82 4.54
N ARG A 108 -30.88 11.27 4.16
CA ARG A 108 -31.71 12.13 5.02
C ARG A 108 -32.31 11.39 6.23
N ARG A 109 -32.40 10.06 6.21
CA ARG A 109 -33.01 9.25 7.28
C ARG A 109 -32.02 8.53 8.19
N PHE A 110 -30.76 8.36 7.77
CA PHE A 110 -29.70 7.68 8.54
C PHE A 110 -28.38 8.46 8.49
N ALA A 111 -28.36 9.63 9.16
CA ALA A 111 -27.22 10.55 9.13
C ALA A 111 -25.90 9.93 9.65
N GLU A 112 -25.97 9.03 10.64
CA GLU A 112 -24.79 8.41 11.24
C GLU A 112 -24.09 7.42 10.29
N GLN A 113 -24.87 6.58 9.60
CA GLN A 113 -24.34 5.61 8.64
C GLN A 113 -23.71 6.30 7.41
N CYS A 114 -24.26 7.44 7.01
CA CYS A 114 -23.71 8.26 5.92
C CYS A 114 -22.30 8.78 6.25
N ARG A 115 -22.06 9.17 7.51
CA ARG A 115 -20.73 9.64 7.96
C ARG A 115 -19.69 8.53 7.91
N VAL A 116 -20.05 7.31 8.33
CA VAL A 116 -19.16 6.14 8.30
C VAL A 116 -18.79 5.78 6.86
N ILE A 117 -19.77 5.73 5.95
CA ILE A 117 -19.56 5.45 4.52
C ILE A 117 -18.63 6.49 3.89
N THR A 118 -18.85 7.77 4.20
CA THR A 118 -18.01 8.86 3.71
C THR A 118 -16.58 8.76 4.24
N ALA A 119 -16.42 8.39 5.52
CA ALA A 119 -15.10 8.17 6.12
C ALA A 119 -14.36 6.99 5.46
N ILE A 120 -15.04 5.86 5.27
CA ILE A 120 -14.48 4.69 4.56
C ILE A 120 -13.98 5.11 3.17
N LEU A 121 -14.82 5.83 2.42
CA LEU A 121 -14.46 6.27 1.07
C LEU A 121 -13.25 7.20 1.08
N ALA A 122 -13.20 8.17 2.00
CA ALA A 122 -12.08 9.10 2.12
C ALA A 122 -10.77 8.37 2.44
N PHE A 123 -10.76 7.48 3.44
CA PHE A 123 -9.57 6.73 3.81
C PHE A 123 -9.12 5.76 2.71
N ALA A 124 -10.06 5.16 1.97
CA ALA A 124 -9.72 4.26 0.87
C ALA A 124 -9.10 5.01 -0.32
N TRP A 125 -9.54 6.24 -0.63
CA TRP A 125 -8.89 7.10 -1.62
C TRP A 125 -7.51 7.59 -1.15
N ILE A 126 -7.36 7.94 0.13
CA ILE A 126 -6.06 8.30 0.72
C ILE A 126 -5.08 7.13 0.58
N ASN A 127 -5.51 5.91 0.89
CA ASN A 127 -4.62 4.75 0.79
C ASN A 127 -4.19 4.48 -0.66
N TRP A 128 -5.12 4.59 -1.62
CA TRP A 128 -4.81 4.52 -3.04
C TRP A 128 -3.78 5.58 -3.49
N ALA A 129 -3.93 6.83 -3.01
CA ALA A 129 -2.98 7.89 -3.31
C ALA A 129 -1.58 7.58 -2.75
N ILE A 130 -1.49 7.07 -1.52
CA ILE A 130 -0.21 6.67 -0.92
C ILE A 130 0.46 5.56 -1.71
N TYR A 131 -0.29 4.54 -2.17
CA TYR A 131 0.25 3.51 -3.06
C TYR A 131 0.75 4.07 -4.39
N THR A 132 0.07 5.07 -4.94
CA THR A 132 0.53 5.77 -6.15
C THR A 132 1.89 6.43 -5.90
N PHE A 133 2.05 7.14 -4.77
CA PHE A 133 3.33 7.72 -4.38
C PHE A 133 4.42 6.66 -4.16
N LEU A 134 4.09 5.52 -3.54
CA LEU A 134 5.04 4.41 -3.35
C LEU A 134 5.57 3.89 -4.69
N ILE A 135 4.67 3.66 -5.67
CA ILE A 135 5.04 3.19 -7.02
C ILE A 135 5.89 4.23 -7.75
N VAL A 136 5.52 5.51 -7.68
CA VAL A 136 6.30 6.58 -8.33
C VAL A 136 7.71 6.69 -7.72
N ILE A 137 7.82 6.61 -6.40
CA ILE A 137 9.11 6.69 -5.70
C ILE A 137 9.98 5.46 -6.00
N SER A 138 9.40 4.26 -6.06
CA SER A 138 10.15 3.04 -6.40
C SER A 138 10.67 3.09 -7.84
N LEU A 139 9.86 3.55 -8.79
CA LEU A 139 10.27 3.74 -10.19
C LEU A 139 11.32 4.84 -10.35
N ALA A 140 11.16 5.97 -9.66
CA ALA A 140 12.14 7.06 -9.66
C ALA A 140 13.49 6.58 -9.12
N HIS A 141 13.48 5.75 -8.06
CA HIS A 141 14.71 5.17 -7.54
C HIS A 141 15.43 4.30 -8.57
N MET A 142 14.71 3.45 -9.32
CA MET A 142 15.28 2.66 -10.41
C MET A 142 15.91 3.54 -11.48
N ALA A 143 15.19 4.56 -11.95
CA ALA A 143 15.67 5.46 -13.00
C ALA A 143 16.96 6.19 -12.60
N THR A 144 17.08 6.60 -11.33
CA THR A 144 18.29 7.29 -10.84
C THR A 144 19.47 6.37 -10.54
N ALA A 145 19.22 5.11 -10.18
CA ALA A 145 20.27 4.17 -9.80
C ALA A 145 20.94 3.47 -10.99
N GLY A 146 20.36 3.55 -12.20
CA GLY A 146 20.82 2.79 -13.36
C GLY A 146 20.81 1.26 -13.11
N ALA A 147 20.10 0.82 -12.08
CA ALA A 147 20.09 -0.55 -11.60
C ALA A 147 19.25 -1.43 -12.53
N GLY A 148 19.72 -2.65 -12.76
CA GLY A 148 18.99 -3.65 -13.52
C GLY A 148 17.69 -4.03 -12.82
N VAL A 149 16.70 -4.39 -13.62
CA VAL A 149 15.38 -4.91 -13.23
C VAL A 149 15.46 -5.97 -12.11
N PHE A 150 16.52 -6.78 -12.06
CA PHE A 150 16.67 -7.88 -11.11
C PHE A 150 17.61 -7.59 -9.93
N ASP A 151 18.09 -6.36 -9.77
CA ASP A 151 19.04 -6.06 -8.70
C ASP A 151 18.36 -5.98 -7.32
N PRO A 152 19.00 -6.50 -6.25
CA PRO A 152 18.45 -6.45 -4.90
C PRO A 152 18.44 -5.02 -4.35
N MET A 153 17.23 -4.54 -4.01
CA MET A 153 16.96 -3.16 -3.61
C MET A 153 17.59 -2.74 -2.26
N TYR A 154 18.02 -3.71 -1.44
CA TYR A 154 18.63 -3.50 -0.12
C TYR A 154 20.13 -3.79 -0.08
N SER A 155 20.79 -3.95 -1.24
CA SER A 155 22.23 -4.19 -1.24
C SER A 155 22.97 -2.99 -0.66
N GLU A 156 23.69 -3.24 0.42
CA GLU A 156 24.62 -2.34 1.10
C GLU A 156 25.84 -2.05 0.21
N LYS A 157 25.64 -1.54 -1.01
CA LYS A 157 26.75 -1.00 -1.82
C LYS A 157 26.91 0.48 -1.50
N GLY A 158 27.26 0.73 -0.24
CA GLY A 158 27.56 2.05 0.31
C GLY A 158 28.93 2.13 0.97
N GLU A 159 29.74 1.06 0.95
CA GLU A 159 31.16 1.14 1.24
C GLU A 159 31.93 1.19 -0.08
N ILE A 160 32.40 2.39 -0.35
CA ILE A 160 33.35 2.81 -1.37
C ILE A 160 34.37 1.68 -1.62
N ALA A 161 34.34 1.08 -2.81
CA ALA A 161 35.55 0.45 -3.34
C ALA A 161 36.38 1.60 -3.93
N PRO A 162 37.49 2.04 -3.29
CA PRO A 162 38.40 2.96 -3.93
C PRO A 162 39.03 2.21 -5.10
N GLU A 163 38.71 2.68 -6.30
CA GLU A 163 39.59 2.77 -7.46
C GLU A 163 41.02 2.25 -7.19
N THR A 164 41.26 0.95 -7.43
CA THR A 164 42.62 0.47 -7.68
C THR A 164 43.01 0.86 -9.10
N ARG A 165 43.23 2.17 -9.22
CA ARG A 165 44.08 2.83 -10.20
C ARG A 165 45.34 1.97 -10.43
N GLU A 166 45.50 1.56 -11.68
CA GLU A 166 46.73 1.23 -12.40
C GLU A 166 48.00 1.15 -11.53
N ARG A 167 48.51 -0.08 -11.29
CA ARG A 167 49.94 -0.25 -11.07
C ARG A 167 50.59 -0.53 -12.43
N PRO A 168 51.44 0.36 -12.97
CA PRO A 168 52.30 -0.02 -14.07
C PRO A 168 53.22 -1.15 -13.60
N VAL A 169 53.28 -2.20 -14.41
CA VAL A 169 54.27 -3.27 -14.29
C VAL A 169 55.65 -2.61 -14.47
N ALA A 170 56.38 -2.42 -13.38
CA ALA A 170 57.79 -2.07 -13.45
C ALA A 170 58.56 -3.29 -13.97
N ALA A 171 59.34 -3.04 -15.03
CA ALA A 171 60.25 -3.97 -15.68
C ALA A 171 61.44 -4.34 -14.78
#